data_AF-A0A182MK42-F1
#
_entry.id   AF-A0A182MK42-F1
#
_cell.length_a   1.000
_cell.length_b   1.000
_cell.length_c   1.000
_cell.angle_alpha   90.00
_cell.angle_beta   90.00
_cell.angle_gamma   90.00
#
_symmetry.space_group_name_H-M   'P 1'
#
loop_
_entity.id
_entity.type
_entity.pdbx_description
1 polymer ?
#
loop_
_entity_poly.entity_id
_entity_poly.type
_entity_poly.pdbx_seq_one_letter_code
_entity_poly.pdbx_strand_id
1 'polypeptide(L)'
;MATVESFRELLKPLILYSKLLGVETWTAPGKLMPASYHMMLQMIIYLVSLAYTVIKYRYEPMHIMKVLVTFGTALQAMDMKELTETIERDILKRYQNGTDEEVAVLNRTGRYLWIIFRIMRMICNGTAAGFAFYPIFVYFTTNAVMPFFLHELPFLDYGTTTGYVVNMLLQMNLIVNGVMGVITTDFVFLMFAMYAMVLADIFILHLDELEAMLNDPLNDDSKRGGIREKWLQCVYDHQQATW
;
A
#
# COMPACT_ATOMS: atom_id res chain seq x y z
N MET A 1 9.21 -10.22 17.57
CA MET A 1 10.35 -9.80 16.75
C MET A 1 9.88 -8.64 15.86
N ALA A 2 9.91 -7.41 16.37
CA ALA A 2 9.90 -6.18 15.60
C ALA A 2 11.29 -5.57 15.68
N THR A 3 12.22 -6.27 15.04
CA THR A 3 13.54 -5.75 14.75
C THR A 3 13.50 -5.11 13.37
N VAL A 4 14.41 -4.17 13.07
CA VAL A 4 14.65 -3.67 11.70
C VAL A 4 14.72 -4.81 10.67
N GLU A 5 15.21 -5.98 11.09
CA GLU A 5 15.28 -7.18 10.27
C GLU A 5 13.89 -7.73 9.89
N SER A 6 12.97 -7.86 10.85
CA SER A 6 11.58 -8.29 10.57
C SER A 6 10.81 -7.33 9.66
N PHE A 7 11.07 -6.03 9.77
CA PHE A 7 10.52 -5.00 8.88
C PHE A 7 11.10 -5.15 7.46
N ARG A 8 12.41 -5.37 7.34
CA ARG A 8 13.05 -5.66 6.06
C ARG A 8 12.53 -6.96 5.43
N GLU A 9 12.22 -7.97 6.23
CA GLU A 9 11.57 -9.21 5.74
C GLU A 9 10.17 -8.96 5.18
N LEU A 10 9.40 -8.08 5.82
CA LEU A 10 8.09 -7.62 5.33
C LEU A 10 8.23 -6.81 4.03
N LEU A 11 9.31 -6.05 3.86
CA LEU A 11 9.61 -5.30 2.64
C LEU A 11 10.05 -6.17 1.46
N LYS A 12 10.72 -7.30 1.68
CA LYS A 12 11.16 -8.21 0.59
C LYS A 12 10.06 -8.57 -0.42
N PRO A 13 8.86 -9.04 -0.02
CA PRO A 13 7.79 -9.35 -0.97
C PRO A 13 7.25 -8.10 -1.68
N LEU A 14 7.21 -6.93 -1.00
CA LEU A 14 6.79 -5.66 -1.61
C LEU A 14 7.78 -5.20 -2.68
N ILE A 15 9.08 -5.31 -2.41
CA ILE A 15 10.15 -5.03 -3.38
C ILE A 15 10.05 -5.99 -4.57
N LEU A 16 9.74 -7.27 -4.33
CA LEU A 16 9.55 -8.24 -5.41
C LEU A 16 8.35 -7.86 -6.29
N TYR A 17 7.21 -7.49 -5.71
CA TYR A 17 6.04 -7.03 -6.45
C TYR A 17 6.33 -5.75 -7.24
N SER A 18 7.00 -4.78 -6.64
CA SER A 18 7.42 -3.55 -7.30
C SER A 18 8.34 -3.81 -8.51
N LYS A 19 9.29 -4.74 -8.40
CA LYS A 19 10.16 -5.15 -9.52
C LYS A 19 9.38 -5.84 -10.63
N LEU A 20 8.45 -6.74 -10.29
CA LEU A 20 7.60 -7.44 -11.27
C LEU A 20 6.71 -6.45 -12.03
N LEU A 21 6.20 -5.44 -11.34
CA LEU A 21 5.42 -4.35 -11.94
C LEU A 21 6.27 -3.38 -12.77
N GLY A 22 7.61 -3.47 -12.70
CA GLY A 22 8.49 -2.52 -13.36
C GLY A 22 8.52 -1.13 -12.71
N VAL A 23 7.92 -0.99 -11.53
CA VAL A 23 7.89 0.24 -10.74
C VAL A 23 8.98 0.08 -9.68
N GLU A 24 10.25 0.16 -10.08
CA GLU A 24 11.40 -0.05 -9.19
C GLU A 24 11.64 1.15 -8.24
N THR A 25 10.71 1.36 -7.31
CA THR A 25 10.78 2.43 -6.30
C THR A 25 11.93 2.22 -5.31
N TRP A 26 12.20 0.98 -4.88
CA TRP A 26 13.20 0.71 -3.82
C TRP A 26 14.63 0.47 -4.31
N THR A 27 14.85 -0.20 -5.44
CA THR A 27 16.21 -0.65 -5.84
C THR A 27 16.92 0.25 -6.84
N ALA A 28 16.19 0.91 -7.73
CA ALA A 28 16.77 1.77 -8.74
C ALA A 28 15.79 2.90 -9.13
N PRO A 29 15.50 3.84 -8.19
CA PRO A 29 14.56 4.91 -8.46
C PRO A 29 14.99 5.70 -9.70
N GLY A 30 14.07 5.84 -10.67
CA GLY A 30 14.28 6.57 -11.90
C GLY A 30 15.07 5.85 -13.01
N LYS A 31 15.51 4.60 -12.80
CA LYS A 31 16.10 3.81 -13.91
C LYS A 31 15.02 3.05 -14.65
N LEU A 32 14.96 3.26 -15.97
CA LEU A 32 14.05 2.53 -16.85
C LEU A 32 14.57 1.11 -17.08
N MET A 33 13.94 0.14 -16.43
CA MET A 33 14.17 -1.29 -16.66
C MET A 33 13.23 -1.81 -17.76
N PRO A 34 13.50 -2.96 -18.39
CA PRO A 34 12.60 -3.57 -19.38
C PRO A 34 11.15 -3.75 -18.86
N ALA A 35 10.99 -4.08 -17.57
CA ALA A 35 9.68 -4.15 -16.93
C ALA A 35 8.99 -2.77 -16.82
N SER A 36 9.75 -1.70 -16.60
CA SER A 36 9.22 -0.32 -16.59
C SER A 36 8.68 0.08 -17.96
N TYR A 37 9.37 -0.28 -19.04
CA TYR A 37 8.87 -0.07 -20.42
C TYR A 37 7.59 -0.88 -20.69
N HIS A 38 7.52 -2.12 -20.19
CA HIS A 38 6.32 -2.94 -20.30
C HIS A 38 5.12 -2.31 -19.59
N MET A 39 5.30 -1.86 -18.35
CA MET A 39 4.24 -1.21 -17.58
C MET A 39 3.82 0.14 -18.17
N MET A 40 4.78 0.95 -18.64
CA MET A 40 4.48 2.21 -19.31
C MET A 40 3.69 1.99 -20.61
N LEU A 41 4.06 0.99 -21.40
CA LEU A 41 3.33 0.61 -22.61
C LEU A 41 1.91 0.15 -22.26
N GLN A 42 1.75 -0.68 -21.23
CA GLN A 42 0.43 -1.13 -20.77
C GLN A 42 -0.44 0.01 -20.27
N MET A 43 0.14 0.96 -19.54
CA MET A 43 -0.57 2.16 -19.10
C MET A 43 -1.03 3.01 -20.27
N ILE A 44 -0.17 3.20 -21.29
CA ILE A 44 -0.56 3.91 -22.52
C ILE A 44 -1.70 3.18 -23.24
N ILE A 45 -1.59 1.86 -23.41
CA ILE A 45 -2.64 1.05 -24.04
C ILE A 45 -3.95 1.16 -23.25
N TYR A 46 -3.87 1.09 -21.92
CA TYR A 46 -5.02 1.24 -21.03
C TYR A 46 -5.66 2.62 -21.19
N LEU A 47 -4.89 3.71 -21.14
CA LEU A 47 -5.38 5.08 -21.29
C LEU A 47 -6.02 5.33 -22.66
N VAL A 48 -5.40 4.84 -23.74
CA VAL A 48 -5.93 4.94 -25.09
C VAL A 48 -7.23 4.14 -25.23
N SER A 49 -7.27 2.92 -24.69
CA SER A 49 -8.46 2.07 -24.69
C SER A 49 -9.59 2.69 -23.87
N LEU A 50 -9.27 3.31 -22.74
CA LEU A 50 -10.21 4.01 -21.89
C LEU A 50 -10.80 5.23 -22.61
N ALA A 51 -9.96 6.08 -23.21
CA ALA A 51 -10.40 7.23 -24.00
C ALA A 51 -11.28 6.79 -25.19
N TYR A 52 -10.87 5.76 -25.92
CA TYR A 52 -11.65 5.20 -27.02
C TYR A 52 -13.01 4.70 -26.55
N THR A 53 -13.06 3.93 -25.47
CA THR A 53 -14.30 3.39 -24.90
C THR A 53 -15.24 4.51 -24.45
N VAL A 54 -14.73 5.54 -23.77
CA VAL A 54 -15.53 6.70 -23.35
C VAL A 54 -16.09 7.46 -24.55
N ILE A 55 -15.32 7.61 -25.63
CA ILE A 55 -15.80 8.25 -26.87
C ILE A 55 -16.88 7.41 -27.55
N LYS A 56 -16.68 6.09 -27.65
CA LYS A 56 -17.61 5.14 -28.29
C LYS A 56 -18.93 5.04 -27.52
N TYR A 57 -18.87 4.93 -26.21
CA TYR A 57 -20.04 4.75 -25.33
C TYR A 57 -20.52 6.05 -24.67
N ARG A 58 -20.23 7.21 -25.27
CA ARG A 58 -20.55 8.54 -24.70
C ARG A 58 -22.03 8.78 -24.39
N TYR A 59 -22.93 7.99 -24.99
CA TYR A 59 -24.37 8.09 -24.79
C TYR A 59 -24.93 7.09 -23.76
N GLU A 60 -24.07 6.23 -23.20
CA GLU A 60 -24.45 5.23 -22.19
C GLU A 60 -23.76 5.54 -20.85
N PRO A 61 -24.40 6.33 -19.97
CA PRO A 61 -23.75 6.84 -18.75
C PRO A 61 -23.32 5.73 -17.78
N MET A 62 -24.05 4.61 -17.76
CA MET A 62 -23.68 3.44 -16.94
C MET A 62 -22.39 2.77 -17.39
N HIS A 63 -22.09 2.76 -18.69
CA HIS A 63 -20.82 2.25 -19.21
C HIS A 63 -19.67 3.17 -18.84
N ILE A 64 -19.85 4.49 -19.03
CA ILE A 64 -18.85 5.49 -18.68
C ILE A 64 -18.51 5.43 -17.19
N MET A 65 -19.50 5.34 -16.31
CA MET A 65 -19.27 5.32 -14.87
C MET A 65 -18.44 4.11 -14.45
N LYS A 66 -18.72 2.93 -15.00
CA LYS A 66 -17.95 1.71 -14.72
C LYS A 66 -16.49 1.81 -15.19
N VAL A 67 -16.25 2.44 -16.33
CA VAL A 67 -14.91 2.67 -16.89
C VAL A 67 -14.15 3.76 -16.11
N LEU A 68 -14.84 4.77 -15.59
CA LEU A 68 -14.20 5.84 -14.82
C LEU A 68 -13.74 5.38 -13.43
N VAL A 69 -14.48 4.46 -12.79
CA VAL A 69 -14.10 3.90 -11.49
C VAL A 69 -12.75 3.18 -11.57
N THR A 70 -12.46 2.48 -12.67
CA THR A 70 -11.17 1.78 -12.86
C THR A 70 -10.01 2.73 -13.18
N PHE A 71 -10.28 4.00 -13.52
CA PHE A 71 -9.26 5.02 -13.75
C PHE A 71 -8.64 5.53 -12.44
N GLY A 72 -9.46 5.71 -11.39
CA GLY A 72 -8.99 6.22 -10.09
C GLY A 72 -7.96 5.32 -9.41
N THR A 73 -8.10 4.00 -9.56
CA THR A 73 -7.16 3.02 -9.01
C THR A 73 -5.81 2.99 -9.74
N ALA A 74 -5.76 3.46 -11.00
CA ALA A 74 -4.53 3.46 -11.80
C ALA A 74 -3.59 4.63 -11.47
N LEU A 75 -4.09 5.71 -10.87
CA LEU A 75 -3.34 6.93 -10.59
C LEU A 75 -2.62 6.96 -9.22
N GLN A 76 -2.75 5.91 -8.41
CA GLN A 76 -2.13 5.85 -7.09
C GLN A 76 -0.65 5.45 -7.20
N ALA A 77 0.21 6.42 -7.54
CA ALA A 77 1.65 6.31 -7.45
C ALA A 77 2.20 7.44 -6.56
N MET A 78 2.52 7.13 -5.30
CA MET A 78 3.25 8.03 -4.39
C MET A 78 4.68 7.52 -4.17
N ASP A 79 5.55 8.39 -3.66
CA ASP A 79 6.97 8.10 -3.41
C ASP A 79 7.15 7.17 -2.20
N MET A 80 6.88 5.87 -2.41
CA MET A 80 6.88 4.84 -1.36
C MET A 80 8.25 4.66 -0.70
N LYS A 81 9.34 5.00 -1.40
CA LYS A 81 10.70 4.78 -0.92
C LYS A 81 10.99 5.67 0.27
N GLU A 82 10.77 6.97 0.13
CA GLU A 82 11.00 7.96 1.19
C GLU A 82 10.24 7.58 2.45
N LEU A 83 8.97 7.22 2.30
CA LEU A 83 8.10 6.82 3.40
C LEU A 83 8.62 5.57 4.15
N THR A 84 9.14 4.57 3.44
CA THR A 84 9.74 3.39 4.09
C THR A 84 11.08 3.67 4.76
N GLU A 85 11.88 4.59 4.22
CA GLU A 85 13.17 4.98 4.80
C GLU A 85 12.97 5.79 6.09
N THR A 86 11.98 6.68 6.12
CA THR A 86 11.57 7.43 7.31
C THR A 86 11.16 6.50 8.44
N ILE A 87 10.33 5.48 8.17
CA ILE A 87 9.93 4.48 9.17
C ILE A 87 11.14 3.71 9.72
N GLU A 88 12.06 3.27 8.85
CA GLU A 88 13.25 2.52 9.28
C GLU A 88 14.18 3.40 10.14
N ARG A 89 14.44 4.63 9.71
CA ARG A 89 15.42 5.52 10.36
C ARG A 89 14.86 6.14 11.64
N ASP A 90 13.68 6.73 11.58
CA ASP A 90 13.21 7.64 12.62
C ASP A 90 12.46 6.91 13.74
N ILE A 91 11.89 5.75 13.43
CA ILE A 91 11.09 4.96 14.38
C ILE A 91 11.84 3.69 14.78
N LEU A 92 12.08 2.78 13.82
CA LEU A 92 12.64 1.47 14.13
C LEU A 92 14.05 1.57 14.71
N LYS A 93 14.99 2.29 14.07
CA LYS A 93 16.36 2.40 14.59
C LYS A 93 16.46 3.17 15.90
N ARG A 94 15.58 4.14 16.12
CA ARG A 94 15.57 4.98 17.33
C ARG A 94 15.10 4.20 18.55
N TYR A 95 13.97 3.48 18.42
CA TYR A 95 13.31 2.80 19.55
C TYR A 95 13.62 1.31 19.66
N GLN A 96 14.38 0.71 18.74
CA GLN A 96 14.77 -0.71 18.81
C GLN A 96 15.66 -1.04 20.03
N ASN A 97 16.46 -0.07 20.50
CA ASN A 97 17.29 -0.21 21.69
C ASN A 97 16.79 0.65 22.86
N GLY A 98 15.52 1.05 22.81
CA GLY A 98 14.86 1.86 23.83
C GLY A 98 14.44 1.04 25.05
N THR A 99 13.49 1.58 25.81
CA THR A 99 12.95 0.94 27.01
C THR A 99 12.20 -0.36 26.66
N ASP A 100 12.14 -1.33 27.58
CA ASP A 100 11.44 -2.61 27.34
C ASP A 100 9.97 -2.42 26.91
N GLU A 101 9.31 -1.37 27.41
CA GLU A 101 7.93 -1.01 27.06
C GLU A 101 7.82 -0.47 25.61
N GLU A 102 8.73 0.40 25.19
CA GLU A 102 8.82 0.90 23.80
C GLU A 102 9.05 -0.24 22.82
N VAL A 103 9.97 -1.14 23.17
CA VAL A 103 10.29 -2.34 22.38
C VAL A 103 9.08 -3.29 22.34
N ALA A 104 8.29 -3.38 23.40
CA ALA A 104 7.07 -4.19 23.43
C ALA A 104 5.99 -3.64 22.48
N VAL A 105 5.78 -2.32 22.44
CA VAL A 105 4.85 -1.65 21.50
C VAL A 105 5.29 -1.91 20.06
N LEU A 106 6.57 -1.72 19.75
CA LEU A 106 7.12 -1.99 18.42
C LEU A 106 6.90 -3.46 18.02
N ASN A 107 7.20 -4.40 18.92
CA ASN A 107 6.99 -5.85 18.74
C ASN A 107 5.53 -6.24 18.49
N ARG A 108 4.60 -5.55 19.12
CA ARG A 108 3.17 -5.75 18.91
C ARG A 108 2.75 -5.28 17.52
N THR A 109 3.16 -4.08 17.13
CA THR A 109 2.82 -3.52 15.80
C THR A 109 3.42 -4.32 14.66
N GLY A 110 4.68 -4.77 14.77
CA GLY A 110 5.29 -5.63 13.75
C GLY A 110 4.54 -6.95 13.55
N ARG A 111 4.00 -7.55 14.62
CA ARG A 111 3.16 -8.75 14.52
C ARG A 111 1.83 -8.46 13.84
N TYR A 112 1.17 -7.35 14.17
CA TYR A 112 -0.08 -6.98 13.52
C TYR A 112 0.12 -6.71 12.03
N LEU A 113 1.17 -5.99 11.64
CA LEU A 113 1.50 -5.75 10.24
C LEU A 113 1.69 -7.04 9.46
N TRP A 114 2.37 -8.03 10.03
CA TRP A 114 2.53 -9.35 9.42
C TRP A 114 1.20 -10.10 9.21
N ILE A 115 0.31 -10.03 10.20
CA ILE A 115 -1.02 -10.65 10.12
C ILE A 115 -1.86 -9.94 9.05
N ILE A 116 -1.89 -8.61 9.08
CA ILE A 116 -2.62 -7.77 8.12
C ILE A 116 -2.11 -8.03 6.71
N PHE A 117 -0.79 -8.10 6.49
CA PHE A 117 -0.19 -8.41 5.20
C PHE A 117 -0.69 -9.75 4.63
N ARG A 118 -0.71 -10.79 5.48
CA ARG A 118 -1.21 -12.11 5.10
C ARG A 118 -2.68 -12.08 4.72
N ILE A 119 -3.51 -11.44 5.54
CA ILE A 119 -4.95 -11.32 5.30
C ILE A 119 -5.21 -10.54 4.01
N MET A 120 -4.55 -9.40 3.84
CA MET A 120 -4.69 -8.54 2.66
C MET A 120 -4.31 -9.30 1.38
N ARG A 121 -3.18 -10.01 1.38
CA ARG A 121 -2.79 -10.84 0.24
C ARG A 121 -3.86 -11.88 -0.09
N MET A 122 -4.42 -12.57 0.92
CA MET A 122 -5.46 -13.58 0.69
C MET A 122 -6.74 -12.96 0.13
N ILE A 123 -7.19 -11.83 0.69
CA ILE A 123 -8.41 -11.14 0.25
C ILE A 123 -8.22 -10.60 -1.17
N CYS A 124 -7.13 -9.89 -1.46
CA CYS A 124 -6.89 -9.32 -2.79
C CYS A 124 -6.82 -10.40 -3.88
N ASN A 125 -6.10 -11.50 -3.63
CA ASN A 125 -6.04 -12.62 -4.57
C ASN A 125 -7.38 -13.35 -4.69
N GLY A 126 -8.12 -13.52 -3.58
CA GLY A 126 -9.45 -14.13 -3.58
C GLY A 126 -10.47 -13.31 -4.39
N THR A 127 -10.48 -11.99 -4.20
CA THR A 127 -11.32 -11.06 -4.96
C THR A 127 -10.96 -11.10 -6.45
N ALA A 128 -9.68 -11.10 -6.79
CA ALA A 128 -9.22 -11.20 -8.17
C ALA A 128 -9.66 -12.51 -8.84
N ALA A 129 -9.53 -13.63 -8.12
CA ALA A 129 -10.00 -14.93 -8.60
C ALA A 129 -11.52 -14.94 -8.81
N GLY A 130 -12.29 -14.43 -7.83
CA GLY A 130 -13.75 -14.30 -7.97
C GLY A 130 -14.17 -13.46 -9.17
N PHE A 131 -13.49 -12.34 -9.40
CA PHE A 131 -13.69 -11.49 -10.57
C PHE A 131 -13.31 -12.21 -11.88
N ALA A 132 -12.24 -13.01 -11.87
CA ALA A 132 -11.84 -13.81 -13.02
C ALA A 132 -12.83 -14.95 -13.35
N PHE A 133 -13.62 -15.43 -12.38
CA PHE A 133 -14.68 -16.41 -12.64
C PHE A 133 -16.00 -15.77 -13.08
N TYR A 134 -16.17 -14.45 -12.92
CA TYR A 134 -17.42 -13.76 -13.21
C TYR A 134 -17.90 -13.92 -14.68
N PRO A 135 -17.05 -13.74 -15.72
CA PRO A 135 -17.50 -13.94 -17.10
C PRO A 135 -17.96 -15.37 -17.40
N ILE A 136 -17.34 -16.37 -16.77
CA ILE A 136 -17.71 -17.78 -16.92
C ILE A 136 -19.10 -18.00 -16.32
N PHE A 137 -19.37 -17.44 -15.14
CA PHE A 137 -20.68 -17.51 -14.51
C PHE A 137 -21.77 -16.83 -15.35
N VAL A 138 -21.48 -15.66 -15.92
CA VAL A 138 -22.42 -14.95 -16.82
C VAL A 138 -22.70 -15.77 -18.08
N TYR A 139 -21.68 -16.40 -18.65
CA TYR A 139 -21.83 -17.26 -19.81
C TYR A 139 -22.77 -18.44 -19.54
N PHE A 140 -22.63 -19.11 -18.39
CA PHE A 140 -23.52 -20.22 -18.03
C PHE A 140 -24.97 -19.82 -17.77
N THR A 141 -25.23 -18.56 -17.38
CA THR A 141 -26.58 -18.10 -17.01
C THR A 141 -27.32 -17.41 -18.15
N THR A 142 -26.61 -16.63 -18.97
CA THR A 142 -27.20 -15.79 -20.02
C THR A 142 -26.79 -16.19 -21.43
N ASN A 143 -25.86 -17.14 -21.59
CA ASN A 143 -25.21 -17.49 -22.86
C ASN A 143 -24.54 -16.30 -23.58
N ALA A 144 -24.33 -15.19 -22.87
CA ALA A 144 -23.67 -14.01 -23.40
C ALA A 144 -22.16 -14.03 -23.06
N VAL A 145 -21.34 -13.71 -24.05
CA VAL A 145 -19.89 -13.57 -23.88
C VAL A 145 -19.61 -12.17 -23.35
N MET A 146 -18.92 -12.07 -22.22
CA MET A 146 -18.59 -10.79 -21.59
C MET A 146 -17.09 -10.69 -21.31
N PRO A 147 -16.45 -9.54 -21.58
CA PRO A 147 -15.07 -9.28 -21.14
C PRO A 147 -15.01 -9.03 -19.61
N PHE A 148 -13.82 -9.16 -19.01
CA PHE A 148 -13.61 -8.85 -17.58
C PHE A 148 -13.90 -7.38 -17.26
N PHE A 149 -13.39 -6.47 -18.10
CA PHE A 149 -13.66 -5.05 -18.03
C PHE A 149 -14.43 -4.61 -19.27
N LEU A 150 -15.34 -3.65 -19.10
CA LEU A 150 -16.10 -3.06 -20.20
C LEU A 150 -15.28 -2.07 -21.05
N HIS A 151 -13.95 -2.07 -20.92
CA HIS A 151 -13.08 -1.33 -21.83
C HIS A 151 -12.72 -2.21 -23.05
N GLU A 152 -12.64 -1.59 -24.21
CA GLU A 152 -12.29 -2.27 -25.46
C GLU A 152 -10.99 -1.73 -26.01
N LEU A 153 -10.15 -2.64 -26.52
CA LEU A 153 -9.00 -2.26 -27.32
C LEU A 153 -9.45 -1.55 -28.61
N PRO A 154 -8.78 -0.46 -29.02
CA PRO A 154 -9.10 0.20 -30.27
C PRO A 154 -9.00 -0.79 -31.43
N PHE A 155 -9.99 -0.78 -32.33
CA PHE A 155 -10.04 -1.61 -33.54
C PHE A 155 -10.19 -3.13 -33.32
N LEU A 156 -10.32 -3.61 -32.08
CA LEU A 156 -10.51 -5.02 -31.76
C LEU A 156 -11.86 -5.25 -31.09
N ASP A 157 -12.85 -5.63 -31.91
CA ASP A 157 -14.19 -5.94 -31.43
C ASP A 157 -14.21 -7.29 -30.69
N TYR A 158 -14.75 -7.29 -29.48
CA TYR A 158 -14.95 -8.50 -28.66
C TYR A 158 -16.00 -9.44 -29.23
N GLY A 159 -16.81 -8.99 -30.20
CA GLY A 159 -17.73 -9.86 -30.94
C GLY A 159 -17.03 -10.88 -31.85
N THR A 160 -15.74 -10.68 -32.16
CA THR A 160 -14.93 -11.64 -32.93
C THR A 160 -14.14 -12.55 -31.99
N THR A 161 -13.98 -13.84 -32.32
CA THR A 161 -13.23 -14.80 -31.49
C THR A 161 -11.81 -14.31 -31.18
N THR A 162 -11.13 -13.77 -32.19
CA THR A 162 -9.76 -13.25 -32.03
C THR A 162 -9.72 -11.99 -31.16
N GLY A 163 -10.62 -11.04 -31.39
CA GLY A 163 -10.70 -9.81 -30.58
C GLY A 163 -11.09 -10.10 -29.13
N TYR A 164 -11.96 -11.08 -28.89
CA TYR A 164 -12.29 -11.54 -27.55
C TYR A 164 -11.08 -12.09 -26.80
N VAL A 165 -10.34 -13.03 -27.40
CA VAL A 165 -9.17 -13.65 -26.76
C VAL A 165 -8.09 -12.61 -26.44
N VAL A 166 -7.82 -11.68 -27.35
CA VAL A 166 -6.81 -10.63 -27.13
C VAL A 166 -7.24 -9.68 -26.01
N ASN A 167 -8.50 -9.23 -26.00
CA ASN A 167 -9.03 -8.40 -24.91
C ASN A 167 -8.96 -9.12 -23.56
N MET A 168 -9.33 -10.40 -23.50
CA MET A 168 -9.28 -11.19 -22.26
C MET A 168 -7.86 -11.35 -21.71
N LEU A 169 -6.88 -11.61 -22.57
CA LEU A 169 -5.47 -11.73 -22.16
C LEU A 169 -4.92 -10.41 -21.62
N LEU A 170 -5.22 -9.30 -22.30
CA LEU A 170 -4.79 -7.96 -21.85
C LEU A 170 -5.44 -7.62 -20.50
N GLN A 171 -6.74 -7.85 -20.36
CA GLN A 171 -7.49 -7.57 -19.14
C GLN A 171 -7.04 -8.46 -17.97
N MET A 172 -6.75 -9.73 -18.21
CA MET A 172 -6.19 -10.62 -17.19
C MET A 172 -4.82 -10.12 -16.71
N ASN A 173 -3.97 -9.65 -17.63
CA ASN A 173 -2.70 -9.06 -17.27
C ASN A 173 -2.88 -7.79 -16.42
N LEU A 174 -3.82 -6.91 -16.80
CA LEU A 174 -4.18 -5.73 -16.02
C LEU A 174 -4.70 -6.09 -14.60
N ILE A 175 -5.47 -7.17 -14.45
CA ILE A 175 -5.91 -7.65 -13.12
C ILE A 175 -4.71 -8.06 -12.27
N VAL A 176 -3.80 -8.86 -12.83
CA VAL A 176 -2.61 -9.35 -12.10
C VAL A 176 -1.74 -8.16 -11.65
N ASN A 177 -1.47 -7.23 -12.56
CA ASN A 177 -0.67 -6.04 -12.25
C ASN A 177 -1.40 -5.10 -11.28
N GLY A 178 -2.71 -4.91 -11.45
CA GLY A 178 -3.53 -4.11 -10.56
C GLY A 178 -3.54 -4.66 -9.13
N VAL A 179 -3.69 -5.98 -8.97
CA VAL A 179 -3.68 -6.64 -7.66
C VAL A 179 -2.33 -6.51 -6.97
N MET A 180 -1.22 -6.73 -7.70
CA MET A 180 0.12 -6.53 -7.15
C MET A 180 0.36 -5.06 -6.77
N GLY A 181 -0.13 -4.12 -7.58
CA GLY A 181 -0.05 -2.69 -7.33
C GLY A 181 -0.80 -2.29 -6.05
N VAL A 182 -2.07 -2.67 -5.94
CA VAL A 182 -2.91 -2.41 -4.75
C VAL A 182 -2.29 -3.01 -3.50
N ILE A 183 -1.83 -4.27 -3.55
CA ILE A 183 -1.16 -4.90 -2.39
C ILE A 183 0.08 -4.09 -1.98
N THR A 184 0.83 -3.55 -2.94
CA THR A 184 2.05 -2.80 -2.64
C THR A 184 1.74 -1.42 -2.07
N THR A 185 0.91 -0.65 -2.76
CA THR A 185 0.57 0.74 -2.40
C THR A 185 -0.18 0.81 -1.08
N ASP A 186 -1.33 0.14 -0.98
CA ASP A 186 -2.21 0.25 0.18
C ASP A 186 -1.55 -0.32 1.44
N PHE A 187 -0.73 -1.36 1.30
CA PHE A 187 -0.01 -1.91 2.43
C PHE A 187 1.09 -0.98 2.93
N VAL A 188 1.81 -0.29 2.04
CA VAL A 188 2.80 0.73 2.44
C VAL A 188 2.12 1.89 3.17
N PHE A 189 0.96 2.34 2.71
CA PHE A 189 0.16 3.35 3.43
C PHE A 189 -0.32 2.86 4.79
N LEU A 190 -0.82 1.64 4.88
CA LEU A 190 -1.24 1.05 6.14
C LEU A 190 -0.06 0.95 7.11
N MET A 191 1.11 0.54 6.61
CA MET A 191 2.34 0.47 7.38
C MET A 191 2.72 1.84 7.94
N PHE A 192 2.66 2.89 7.12
CA PHE A 192 2.86 4.28 7.58
C PHE A 192 1.91 4.66 8.71
N ALA A 193 0.60 4.45 8.52
CA ALA A 193 -0.40 4.79 9.52
C ALA A 193 -0.18 4.02 10.84
N MET A 194 0.16 2.73 10.76
CA MET A 194 0.44 1.91 11.95
C MET A 194 1.68 2.39 12.70
N TYR A 195 2.74 2.82 12.00
CA TYR A 195 3.94 3.34 12.63
C TYR A 195 3.76 4.76 13.17
N ALA A 196 2.92 5.59 12.57
CA ALA A 196 2.49 6.86 13.14
C ALA A 196 1.73 6.65 14.47
N MET A 197 0.85 5.64 14.53
CA MET A 197 0.19 5.27 15.80
C MET A 197 1.20 4.79 16.86
N VAL A 198 2.24 4.04 16.47
CA VAL A 198 3.31 3.64 17.41
C VAL A 198 4.04 4.83 17.99
N LEU A 199 4.33 5.86 17.20
CA LEU A 199 4.93 7.09 17.71
C LEU A 199 4.03 7.77 18.74
N ALA A 200 2.73 7.82 18.49
CA ALA A 200 1.76 8.35 19.44
C ALA A 200 1.69 7.51 20.73
N ASP A 201 1.71 6.18 20.62
CA ASP A 201 1.70 5.26 21.77
C ASP A 201 2.97 5.43 22.63
N ILE A 202 4.15 5.54 22.00
CA ILE A 202 5.43 5.80 22.70
C ILE A 202 5.40 7.18 23.38
N PHE A 203 4.86 8.19 22.72
CA PHE A 203 4.69 9.51 23.31
C PHE A 203 3.81 9.48 24.56
N ILE A 204 2.70 8.73 24.53
CA ILE A 204 1.84 8.53 25.70
C ILE A 204 2.60 7.85 26.84
N LEU A 205 3.39 6.82 26.55
CA LEU A 205 4.24 6.17 27.56
C LEU A 205 5.21 7.17 28.23
N HIS A 206 5.88 8.01 27.46
CA HIS A 206 6.77 9.04 28.02
C HIS A 206 6.03 10.08 28.87
N LEU A 207 4.78 10.40 28.53
CA LEU A 207 3.93 11.29 29.34
C LEU A 207 3.52 10.63 30.67
N ASP A 208 3.15 9.35 30.65
CA ASP A 208 2.79 8.60 31.86
C ASP A 208 3.99 8.48 32.82
N GLU A 209 5.20 8.24 32.29
CA GLU A 209 6.43 8.26 33.07
C GLU A 209 6.68 9.65 33.70
N LEU A 210 6.49 10.71 32.92
CA LEU A 210 6.65 12.09 33.38
C LEU A 210 5.64 12.44 34.48
N GLU A 211 4.37 12.03 34.34
CA GLU A 211 3.34 12.18 35.36
C GLU A 211 3.74 11.46 36.66
N ALA A 212 4.23 10.22 36.55
CA ALA A 212 4.71 9.45 37.70
C ALA A 212 5.86 10.16 38.42
N MET A 213 6.81 10.74 37.67
CA MET A 213 7.92 11.53 38.24
C MET A 213 7.46 12.84 38.90
N LEU A 214 6.38 13.46 38.41
CA LEU A 214 5.80 14.68 38.99
C LEU A 214 4.99 14.41 40.26
N ASN A 215 4.35 13.24 40.36
CA ASN A 215 3.50 12.85 41.48
C ASN A 215 4.28 12.23 42.67
N ASP A 216 5.56 11.89 42.49
CA ASP A 216 6.43 11.39 43.56
C ASP A 216 6.78 12.56 44.54
N PRO A 217 6.47 12.47 45.85
CA PRO A 217 6.61 13.58 46.79
C PRO A 217 8.04 14.15 46.81
N LEU A 218 8.16 15.35 46.22
CA LEU A 218 9.37 16.17 46.10
C LEU A 218 10.12 16.32 47.43
N ASN A 219 11.33 15.78 47.50
CA ASN A 219 12.32 16.17 48.52
C ASN A 219 13.77 16.16 48.02
N ASP A 220 14.03 16.04 46.72
CA ASP A 220 15.40 15.97 46.22
C ASP A 220 15.61 16.81 44.95
N ASP A 221 16.39 17.89 45.06
CA ASP A 221 16.75 18.78 43.95
C ASP A 221 17.50 18.04 42.82
N SER A 222 18.04 16.84 43.12
CA SER A 222 18.64 15.93 42.14
C SER A 222 17.66 15.46 41.06
N LYS A 223 16.36 15.31 41.39
CA LYS A 223 15.31 14.81 40.47
C LYS A 223 14.80 15.86 39.48
N ARG A 224 14.99 17.16 39.75
CA ARG A 224 14.54 18.26 38.86
C ARG A 224 15.23 18.24 37.50
N GLY A 225 16.48 17.78 37.43
CA GLY A 225 17.21 17.61 36.17
C GLY A 225 16.55 16.58 35.25
N GLY A 226 16.21 15.40 35.80
CA GLY A 226 15.56 14.32 35.06
C GLY A 226 14.15 14.68 34.58
N ILE A 227 13.37 15.40 35.40
CA ILE A 227 12.03 15.89 35.00
C ILE A 227 12.14 16.85 33.80
N ARG A 228 13.13 17.75 33.79
CA ARG A 228 13.33 18.69 32.68
C ARG A 228 13.77 17.98 31.39
N GLU A 229 14.61 16.96 31.51
CA GLU A 229 15.07 16.16 30.37
C GLU A 229 13.92 15.35 29.76
N LYS A 230 13.11 14.69 30.60
CA LYS A 230 11.90 13.97 30.15
C LYS A 230 10.82 14.88 29.59
N TRP A 231 10.65 16.08 30.13
CA TRP A 231 9.79 17.11 29.54
C TRP A 231 10.25 17.51 28.13
N LEU A 232 11.55 17.76 27.94
CA LEU A 232 12.11 18.09 26.62
C LEU A 232 11.94 16.94 25.63
N GLN A 233 12.12 15.70 26.08
CA GLN A 233 11.85 14.50 25.28
C GLN A 233 10.37 14.42 24.85
N CYS A 234 9.44 14.65 25.78
CA CYS A 234 8.00 14.70 25.46
C CYS A 234 7.67 15.80 24.45
N VAL A 235 8.24 17.00 24.58
CA VAL A 235 8.02 18.10 23.61
C VAL A 235 8.53 17.72 22.22
N TYR A 236 9.68 17.04 22.14
CA TYR A 236 10.23 16.58 20.86
C TYR A 236 9.38 15.47 20.23
N ASP A 237 8.92 14.51 21.02
CA ASP A 237 8.07 13.42 20.54
C ASP A 237 6.66 13.92 20.16
N HIS A 238 6.12 14.93 20.87
CA HIS A 238 4.88 15.62 20.50
C HIS A 238 4.99 16.30 19.13
N GLN A 239 6.11 17.01 18.89
CA GLN A 239 6.35 17.60 17.57
C GLN A 239 6.33 16.50 16.50
N GLN A 240 7.05 15.40 16.69
CA GLN A 240 7.07 14.31 15.71
C GLN A 240 5.72 13.61 15.52
N ALA A 241 4.88 13.52 16.54
CA ALA A 241 3.55 12.92 16.41
C ALA A 241 2.52 13.83 15.71
N THR A 242 2.82 15.13 15.58
CA THR A 242 1.88 16.13 15.03
C THR A 242 2.24 16.57 13.59
N TRP A 243 3.38 16.12 13.06
CA TRP A 243 3.82 16.33 11.67
C TRP A 243 3.55 15.08 10.82
#